data_AF-A0A1F8GJG4-F1
#
_entry.id   AF-A0A1F8GJG4-F1
#
_cell.length_a   1.000
_cell.length_b   1.000
_cell.length_c   1.000
_cell.angle_alpha   90.00
_cell.angle_beta   90.00
_cell.angle_gamma   90.00
#
_symmetry.space_group_name_H-M   'P 1'
#
loop_
_entity.id
_entity.type
_entity.pdbx_description
1 polymer ?
#
loop_
_entity_poly.entity_id
_entity_poly.type
_entity_poly.pdbx_seq_one_letter_code
_entity_poly.pdbx_strand_id
1 'polypeptide(L)'
;MDQEPSTKEKWRLIFKIWVINTLCGPLLFIFGFLFLDGNFKHLQEYAKTHYHYFLPLNRFFEAFNRVSISDPLQEEFYFRWPIWIIAVLIYKVGRKIEYCNLQFFLTWIPAIVLNTIWVSSHLTSGKSYYFIFPALFFTGLTWTWLTIKTRQPWPSIVAHGLANTTIYILAQLLKIIGLI
;
A
#
# COMPACT_ATOMS: atom_id res chain seq x y z
N MET A 1 10.92 9.54 22.09
CA MET A 1 10.55 9.21 20.70
C MET A 1 11.24 10.21 19.78
N ASP A 2 12.16 9.70 18.95
CA ASP A 2 13.31 10.44 18.40
C ASP A 2 12.98 11.52 17.35
N GLN A 3 14.02 12.30 17.01
CA GLN A 3 14.06 13.26 15.91
C GLN A 3 13.51 12.64 14.61
N GLU A 4 12.99 13.49 13.73
CA GLU A 4 12.56 13.05 12.41
C GLU A 4 13.71 12.33 11.68
N PRO A 5 13.47 11.17 11.03
CA PRO A 5 14.54 10.47 10.32
C PRO A 5 15.20 11.34 9.26
N SER A 6 16.52 11.26 9.13
CA SER A 6 17.24 11.91 8.02
C SER A 6 16.76 11.38 6.67
N THR A 7 16.99 12.13 5.59
CA THR A 7 16.65 11.68 4.22
C THR A 7 17.25 10.32 3.87
N LYS A 8 18.50 10.08 4.28
CA LYS A 8 19.17 8.78 4.10
C LYS A 8 18.43 7.66 4.81
N GLU A 9 17.95 7.92 6.03
CA GLU A 9 17.20 6.92 6.79
C GLU A 9 15.79 6.69 6.21
N LYS A 10 15.13 7.74 5.70
CA LYS A 10 13.84 7.60 4.98
C LYS A 10 13.98 6.68 3.78
N TRP A 11 15.01 6.84 2.95
CA TRP A 11 15.26 5.94 1.82
C TRP A 11 15.53 4.50 2.24
N ARG A 12 16.25 4.28 3.36
CA ARG A 12 16.45 2.94 3.92
C ARG A 12 15.14 2.31 4.38
N LEU A 13 14.26 3.09 5.01
CA LEU A 13 12.94 2.63 5.43
C LEU A 13 12.05 2.30 4.23
N ILE A 14 12.03 3.14 3.20
CA ILE A 14 11.33 2.88 1.93
C ILE A 14 11.80 1.55 1.34
N PHE A 15 13.11 1.35 1.21
CA PHE A 15 13.67 0.12 0.66
C PHE A 15 13.26 -1.11 1.48
N LYS A 16 13.36 -1.06 2.81
CA LYS A 16 12.93 -2.16 3.69
C LYS A 16 11.46 -2.50 3.49
N ILE A 17 10.58 -1.50 3.47
CA ILE A 17 9.14 -1.70 3.31
C ILE A 17 8.83 -2.26 1.91
N TRP A 18 9.50 -1.74 0.87
CA TRP A 18 9.37 -2.25 -0.49
C TRP A 18 9.77 -3.73 -0.60
N VAL A 19 10.90 -4.13 -0.03
CA VAL A 19 11.35 -5.53 0.00
C VAL A 19 10.35 -6.41 0.78
N ILE A 20 9.94 -5.98 1.97
CA ILE A 20 8.96 -6.72 2.79
C ILE A 20 7.66 -6.92 2.02
N ASN A 21 7.11 -5.87 1.40
CA ASN A 21 5.86 -5.98 0.65
C ASN A 21 6.02 -6.83 -0.62
N THR A 22 7.18 -6.77 -1.29
CA THR A 22 7.47 -7.58 -2.48
C THR A 22 7.57 -9.08 -2.15
N LEU A 23 8.09 -9.44 -0.97
CA LEU A 23 8.24 -10.83 -0.55
C LEU A 23 6.98 -11.36 0.14
N CYS A 24 6.44 -10.61 1.11
CA CYS A 24 5.32 -11.04 1.93
C CYS A 24 3.97 -10.84 1.25
N GLY A 25 3.82 -9.83 0.38
CA GLY A 25 2.58 -9.55 -0.34
C GLY A 25 2.09 -10.74 -1.17
N PRO A 26 2.93 -11.34 -2.03
CA PRO A 26 2.58 -12.54 -2.77
C PRO A 26 2.25 -13.74 -1.88
N LEU A 27 2.99 -13.94 -0.78
CA LEU A 27 2.69 -15.01 0.18
C LEU A 27 1.31 -14.81 0.81
N LEU A 28 1.01 -13.60 1.30
CA LEU A 28 -0.30 -13.27 1.86
C LEU A 28 -1.42 -13.38 0.84
N PHE A 29 -1.15 -13.08 -0.43
CA PHE A 29 -2.10 -13.30 -1.52
C PHE A 29 -2.36 -14.79 -1.73
N ILE A 30 -1.33 -15.63 -1.78
CA ILE A 30 -1.47 -17.09 -1.92
C ILE A 30 -2.24 -17.66 -0.73
N PHE A 31 -1.90 -17.26 0.49
CA PHE A 31 -2.65 -17.63 1.69
C PHE A 31 -4.10 -17.20 1.60
N GLY A 32 -4.38 -15.94 1.24
CA GLY A 32 -5.74 -15.46 1.04
C GLY A 32 -6.50 -16.27 -0.02
N PHE A 33 -5.83 -16.59 -1.15
CA PHE A 33 -6.43 -17.37 -2.24
C PHE A 33 -6.77 -18.81 -1.81
N LEU A 34 -5.89 -19.46 -1.04
CA LEU A 34 -6.12 -20.84 -0.59
C LEU A 34 -7.14 -20.95 0.55
N PHE A 35 -7.14 -20.00 1.49
CA PHE A 35 -7.96 -20.09 2.71
C PHE A 35 -9.31 -19.37 2.61
N LEU A 36 -9.49 -18.47 1.65
CA LEU A 36 -10.74 -17.73 1.43
C LEU A 36 -11.41 -18.14 0.11
N ASP A 37 -11.22 -19.40 -0.30
CA ASP A 37 -11.81 -20.02 -1.50
C ASP A 37 -11.67 -19.15 -2.75
N GLY A 38 -10.44 -18.71 -3.03
CA GLY A 38 -10.08 -17.92 -4.19
C GLY A 38 -10.49 -18.61 -5.49
N ASN A 39 -11.11 -17.84 -6.39
CA ASN A 39 -11.55 -18.34 -7.69
C ASN A 39 -10.78 -17.64 -8.81
N PHE A 40 -10.20 -18.42 -9.74
CA PHE A 40 -9.46 -17.88 -10.89
C PHE A 40 -10.30 -16.94 -11.75
N LYS A 41 -11.61 -17.18 -11.90
CA LYS A 41 -12.51 -16.27 -12.61
C LYS A 41 -12.57 -14.91 -11.93
N HIS A 42 -12.62 -14.88 -10.60
CA HIS A 42 -12.58 -13.64 -9.85
C HIS A 42 -11.21 -12.94 -10.02
N LEU A 43 -10.10 -13.68 -9.98
CA LEU A 43 -8.78 -13.10 -10.24
C LEU A 43 -8.70 -12.46 -11.64
N GLN A 44 -9.24 -13.11 -12.67
CA GLN A 44 -9.30 -12.55 -14.03
C GLN A 44 -10.14 -11.29 -14.10
N GLU A 45 -11.27 -11.23 -13.41
CA GLU A 45 -12.09 -10.03 -13.37
C GLU A 45 -11.41 -8.89 -12.60
N TYR A 46 -10.70 -9.19 -11.51
CA TYR A 46 -9.89 -8.20 -10.80
C TYR A 46 -8.79 -7.63 -11.71
N ALA A 47 -8.11 -8.47 -12.48
CA ALA A 47 -7.10 -8.07 -13.45
C ALA A 47 -7.67 -7.16 -14.56
N LYS A 48 -8.92 -7.39 -14.99
CA LYS A 48 -9.61 -6.50 -15.95
C LYS A 48 -9.88 -5.11 -15.38
N THR A 49 -10.26 -5.02 -14.11
CA THR A 49 -10.45 -3.72 -13.43
C THR A 49 -9.12 -2.96 -13.28
N HIS A 50 -8.02 -3.69 -13.11
CA HIS A 50 -6.68 -3.14 -12.93
C HIS A 50 -5.82 -3.33 -14.20
N TYR A 51 -6.41 -3.13 -15.38
CA TYR A 51 -5.79 -3.45 -16.68
C TYR A 51 -4.48 -2.68 -16.94
N HIS A 52 -4.27 -1.53 -16.30
CA HIS A 52 -3.07 -0.72 -16.47
C HIS A 52 -1.78 -1.49 -16.12
N TYR A 53 -1.83 -2.42 -15.16
CA TYR A 53 -0.70 -3.31 -14.84
C TYR A 53 -0.35 -4.28 -15.98
N PHE A 54 -1.29 -4.50 -16.89
CA PHE A 54 -1.19 -5.43 -18.00
C PHE A 54 -1.07 -4.72 -19.35
N LEU A 55 -0.80 -3.42 -19.40
CA LEU A 55 -0.45 -2.75 -20.65
C LEU A 55 0.88 -3.30 -21.21
N PRO A 56 1.02 -3.43 -22.54
CA PRO A 56 2.26 -3.90 -23.17
C PRO A 56 3.45 -2.96 -22.92
N LEU A 57 4.68 -3.48 -23.04
CA LEU A 57 5.93 -2.74 -22.78
C LEU A 57 6.07 -1.46 -23.61
N ASN A 58 5.56 -1.42 -24.84
CA ASN A 58 5.56 -0.22 -25.68
C ASN A 58 4.70 0.93 -25.12
N ARG A 59 3.82 0.64 -24.14
CA ARG A 59 3.01 1.62 -23.39
C ARG A 59 3.49 1.76 -21.93
N PHE A 60 4.76 1.45 -21.67
CA PHE A 60 5.35 1.53 -20.33
C PHE A 60 5.10 2.87 -19.64
N PHE A 61 5.38 4.00 -20.30
CA PHE A 61 5.23 5.31 -19.67
C PHE A 61 3.79 5.65 -19.32
N GLU A 62 2.82 5.17 -20.11
CA GLU A 62 1.41 5.32 -19.78
C GLU A 62 1.04 4.53 -18.53
N ALA A 63 1.47 3.27 -18.47
CA ALA A 63 1.27 2.42 -17.31
C ALA A 63 1.93 3.03 -16.06
N PHE A 64 3.21 3.42 -16.17
CA PHE A 64 3.99 4.01 -15.08
C PHE A 64 3.37 5.30 -14.54
N ASN A 65 2.99 6.23 -15.42
CA ASN A 65 2.37 7.49 -15.01
C ASN A 65 1.04 7.25 -14.28
N ARG A 66 0.26 6.25 -14.70
CA ARG A 66 -0.99 5.89 -14.04
C ARG A 66 -0.74 5.17 -12.71
N VAL A 67 -0.16 3.97 -12.77
CA VAL A 67 -0.09 3.04 -11.63
C VAL A 67 1.01 3.39 -10.63
N SER A 68 2.08 4.06 -11.04
CA SER A 68 3.25 4.31 -10.20
C SER A 68 3.38 5.76 -9.74
N ILE A 69 2.62 6.68 -10.35
CA ILE A 69 2.61 8.11 -9.98
C ILE A 69 1.21 8.55 -9.57
N SER A 70 0.24 8.57 -10.50
CA SER A 70 -1.08 9.16 -10.28
C SER A 70 -1.87 8.43 -9.20
N ASP A 71 -1.97 7.10 -9.28
CA ASP A 71 -2.76 6.31 -8.33
C ASP A 71 -2.14 6.37 -6.92
N PRO A 72 -0.82 6.14 -6.72
CA PRO A 72 -0.20 6.33 -5.41
C PRO A 72 -0.37 7.74 -4.85
N LEU A 73 -0.26 8.79 -5.66
CA LEU A 73 -0.49 10.16 -5.19
C LEU A 73 -1.92 10.35 -4.68
N GLN A 74 -2.91 9.91 -5.44
CA GLN A 74 -4.33 10.04 -5.07
C GLN A 74 -4.66 9.20 -3.83
N GLU A 75 -4.30 7.93 -3.83
CA GLU A 75 -4.62 7.01 -2.73
C GLU A 75 -3.93 7.42 -1.42
N GLU A 76 -2.65 7.79 -1.47
CA GLU A 76 -1.95 8.25 -0.27
C GLU A 76 -2.49 9.59 0.25
N PHE A 77 -2.96 10.47 -0.65
CA PHE A 77 -3.63 11.70 -0.27
C PHE A 77 -4.95 11.43 0.48
N TYR A 78 -5.77 10.48 0.04
CA TYR A 78 -7.03 10.18 0.72
C TYR A 78 -6.85 9.37 2.01
N PHE A 79 -5.89 8.45 2.05
CA PHE A 79 -5.82 7.45 3.12
C PHE A 79 -4.65 7.66 4.10
N ARG A 80 -3.56 8.31 3.70
CA ARG A 80 -2.36 8.47 4.54
C ARG A 80 -2.12 9.90 4.99
N TRP A 81 -2.51 10.91 4.21
CA TRP A 81 -2.43 12.31 4.67
C TRP A 81 -3.27 12.60 5.92
N PRO A 82 -4.50 12.10 6.09
CA PRO A 82 -5.23 12.31 7.34
C PRO A 82 -4.48 11.72 8.54
N ILE A 83 -3.86 10.54 8.37
CA ILE A 83 -3.05 9.90 9.41
C ILE A 83 -1.80 10.70 9.72
N TRP A 84 -1.14 11.24 8.69
CA TRP A 84 0.00 12.14 8.86
C TRP A 84 -0.38 13.39 9.67
N ILE A 85 -1.49 14.05 9.32
CA ILE A 85 -1.99 15.23 10.06
C ILE A 85 -2.22 14.88 11.53
N ILE A 86 -2.93 13.78 11.80
CA ILE A 86 -3.18 13.28 13.16
C ILE A 86 -1.85 13.02 13.89
N ALA A 87 -0.91 12.31 13.27
CA ALA A 87 0.38 11.98 13.87
C ALA A 87 1.22 13.23 14.18
N VAL A 88 1.22 14.24 13.31
CA VAL A 88 1.93 15.52 13.52
C VAL A 88 1.25 16.34 14.61
N LEU A 89 -0.08 16.42 14.63
CA LEU A 89 -0.82 17.14 15.68
C LEU A 89 -0.60 16.51 17.04
N ILE A 90 -0.70 15.17 17.15
CA ILE A 90 -0.41 14.46 18.39
C ILE A 90 1.05 14.65 18.79
N TYR A 91 2.00 14.68 17.86
CA TYR A 91 3.39 14.97 18.21
C TYR A 91 3.59 16.40 18.74
N LYS A 92 2.95 17.39 18.12
CA LYS A 92 3.04 18.81 18.53
C LYS A 92 2.36 19.07 19.87
N VAL A 93 1.20 18.45 20.11
CA VAL A 93 0.39 18.63 21.33
C VAL A 93 0.83 17.68 22.45
N GLY A 94 1.22 16.46 22.10
CA GLY A 94 1.51 15.33 22.99
C GLY A 94 2.81 15.43 23.77
N ARG A 95 3.62 16.49 23.60
CA ARG A 95 4.66 16.83 24.59
C ARG A 95 4.08 17.13 25.99
N LYS A 96 2.75 17.25 26.13
CA LYS A 96 2.04 17.48 27.40
C LYS A 96 1.17 16.30 27.88
N ILE A 97 1.07 15.19 27.14
CA ILE A 97 0.22 14.05 27.53
C ILE A 97 1.14 12.85 27.80
N GLU A 98 1.51 12.66 29.07
CA GLU A 98 2.40 11.59 29.55
C GLU A 98 1.85 10.15 29.41
N TYR A 99 0.70 9.97 28.76
CA TYR A 99 0.08 8.66 28.58
C TYR A 99 0.43 8.05 27.21
N CYS A 100 1.50 7.26 27.18
CA CYS A 100 2.00 6.54 26.00
C CYS A 100 0.94 5.69 25.25
N ASN A 101 -0.17 5.33 25.90
CA ASN A 101 -1.23 4.53 25.29
C ASN A 101 -2.22 5.35 24.45
N LEU A 102 -2.54 6.59 24.85
CA LEU A 102 -3.55 7.39 24.15
C LEU A 102 -3.05 7.84 22.77
N GLN A 103 -1.78 8.23 22.66
CA GLN A 103 -1.15 8.56 21.38
C GLN A 103 -1.19 7.38 20.40
N PHE A 104 -0.94 6.16 20.90
CA PHE A 104 -1.02 4.95 20.11
C PHE A 104 -2.44 4.77 19.54
N PHE A 105 -3.47 4.81 20.39
CA PHE A 105 -4.86 4.63 19.96
C PHE A 105 -5.32 5.72 18.98
N LEU A 106 -5.02 6.99 19.28
CA LEU A 106 -5.43 8.12 18.44
C LEU A 106 -4.75 8.11 17.07
N THR A 107 -3.60 7.46 16.92
CA THR A 107 -2.93 7.34 15.61
C THR A 107 -3.34 6.05 14.90
N TRP A 108 -3.32 4.91 15.60
CA TRP A 108 -3.49 3.60 14.98
C TRP A 108 -4.93 3.18 14.74
N ILE A 109 -5.90 3.61 15.54
CA ILE A 109 -7.31 3.31 15.27
C ILE A 109 -7.74 3.96 13.95
N PRO A 110 -7.56 5.28 13.72
CA PRO A 110 -7.87 5.88 12.43
C PRO A 110 -7.07 5.27 11.28
N ALA A 111 -5.80 4.93 11.50
CA ALA A 111 -4.96 4.27 10.51
C ALA A 111 -5.53 2.94 10.04
N ILE A 112 -5.97 2.08 10.98
CA ILE A 112 -6.58 0.80 10.67
C ILE A 112 -7.91 1.01 9.94
N VAL A 113 -8.75 1.95 10.39
CA VAL A 113 -10.05 2.25 9.76
C VAL A 113 -9.86 2.73 8.31
N LEU A 114 -9.01 3.74 8.07
CA LEU A 114 -8.76 4.25 6.73
C LEU A 114 -8.10 3.19 5.83
N ASN A 115 -7.21 2.37 6.37
CA ASN A 115 -6.62 1.27 5.62
C ASN A 115 -7.69 0.24 5.23
N THR A 116 -8.59 -0.13 6.13
CA THR A 116 -9.72 -1.02 5.83
C THR A 116 -10.60 -0.43 4.72
N ILE A 117 -10.94 0.86 4.79
CA ILE A 117 -11.73 1.53 3.75
C ILE A 117 -11.02 1.49 2.39
N TRP A 118 -9.72 1.76 2.36
CA TRP A 118 -8.91 1.66 1.14
C TRP A 118 -8.91 0.23 0.57
N VAL A 119 -8.72 -0.80 1.40
CA VAL A 119 -8.81 -2.19 0.91
C VAL A 119 -10.23 -2.49 0.42
N SER A 120 -11.26 -2.03 1.13
CA SER A 120 -12.65 -2.23 0.72
C SER A 120 -13.00 -1.55 -0.61
N SER A 121 -12.35 -0.44 -0.99
CA SER A 121 -12.54 0.15 -2.32
C SER A 121 -11.96 -0.71 -3.46
N HIS A 122 -11.11 -1.69 -3.14
CA HIS A 122 -10.68 -2.71 -4.10
C HIS A 122 -11.68 -3.87 -4.21
N LEU A 123 -12.69 -3.91 -3.33
CA LEU A 123 -13.75 -4.92 -3.29
C LEU A 123 -15.08 -4.43 -3.88
N THR A 124 -15.18 -3.16 -4.28
CA THR A 124 -16.43 -2.55 -4.75
C THR A 124 -16.81 -2.99 -6.17
N SER A 125 -17.65 -4.02 -6.25
CA SER A 125 -18.70 -4.20 -7.29
C SER A 125 -19.49 -5.51 -7.10
N GLY A 126 -19.79 -5.92 -5.86
CA GLY A 126 -20.57 -7.15 -5.60
C GLY A 126 -19.84 -8.44 -5.96
N LYS A 127 -18.50 -8.42 -6.00
CA LYS A 127 -17.66 -9.53 -6.47
C LYS A 127 -16.74 -10.06 -5.38
N SER A 128 -16.55 -11.37 -5.39
CA SER A 128 -15.90 -12.14 -4.32
C SER A 128 -14.36 -12.12 -4.39
N TYR A 129 -13.76 -10.92 -4.44
CA TYR A 129 -12.29 -10.73 -4.40
C TYR A 129 -11.71 -10.73 -2.98
N TYR A 130 -12.43 -11.27 -2.00
CA TYR A 130 -12.05 -11.21 -0.58
C TYR A 130 -10.68 -11.84 -0.30
N PHE A 131 -10.24 -12.79 -1.12
CA PHE A 131 -8.91 -13.39 -1.04
C PHE A 131 -7.75 -12.41 -1.21
N ILE A 132 -7.97 -11.24 -1.83
CA ILE A 132 -6.96 -10.19 -2.01
C ILE A 132 -6.80 -9.34 -0.74
N PHE A 133 -7.81 -9.32 0.13
CA PHE A 133 -7.87 -8.46 1.31
C PHE A 133 -6.63 -8.56 2.20
N PRO A 134 -6.14 -9.76 2.59
CA PRO A 134 -4.99 -9.85 3.49
C PRO A 134 -3.75 -9.18 2.91
N ALA A 135 -3.43 -9.49 1.64
CA ALA A 135 -2.25 -8.94 0.98
C ALA A 135 -2.29 -7.41 0.91
N LEU A 136 -3.42 -6.84 0.47
CA LEU A 136 -3.58 -5.39 0.43
C LEU A 136 -3.54 -4.79 1.82
N PHE A 137 -4.30 -5.32 2.78
CA PHE A 137 -4.39 -4.78 4.13
C PHE A 137 -3.03 -4.64 4.80
N PHE A 138 -2.21 -5.70 4.80
CA PHE A 138 -0.88 -5.64 5.41
C PHE A 138 0.08 -4.72 4.65
N THR A 139 0.03 -4.71 3.32
CA THR A 139 0.80 -3.78 2.48
C THR A 139 0.44 -2.32 2.79
N GLY A 140 -0.85 -2.02 2.90
CA GLY A 140 -1.33 -0.69 3.23
C GLY A 140 -0.98 -0.26 4.65
N LEU A 141 -0.91 -1.20 5.61
CA LEU A 141 -0.44 -0.92 6.97
C LEU A 141 1.05 -0.57 7.01
N THR A 142 1.90 -1.20 6.19
CA THR A 142 3.33 -0.87 6.16
C THR A 142 3.58 0.53 5.60
N TRP A 143 2.78 0.99 4.63
CA TRP A 143 2.80 2.37 4.14
C TRP A 143 2.29 3.37 5.19
N THR A 144 1.24 3.02 5.93
CA THR A 144 0.74 3.85 7.02
C THR A 144 1.78 3.96 8.15
N TRP A 145 2.43 2.86 8.51
CA TRP A 145 3.55 2.86 9.44
C TRP A 145 4.67 3.78 8.97
N LEU A 146 5.03 3.70 7.69
CA LEU A 146 6.10 4.51 7.10
C LEU A 146 5.76 6.01 7.17
N THR A 147 4.51 6.37 6.90
CA THR A 147 3.99 7.74 7.04
C THR A 147 4.13 8.25 8.48
N ILE A 148 3.68 7.46 9.46
CA ILE A 148 3.76 7.81 10.89
C ILE A 148 5.22 7.93 11.33
N LYS A 149 6.06 6.96 10.95
CA LYS A 149 7.47 6.87 11.36
C LYS A 149 8.30 8.02 10.80
N THR A 150 8.05 8.42 9.56
CA THR A 150 8.80 9.48 8.89
C THR A 150 8.20 10.87 9.08
N ARG A 151 6.97 10.96 9.59
CA ARG A 151 6.20 12.21 9.76
C ARG A 151 6.11 13.03 8.47
N GLN A 152 6.18 12.37 7.32
CA GLN A 152 6.05 12.96 6.00
C GLN A 152 5.28 11.99 5.09
N PRO A 153 4.48 12.48 4.14
CA PRO A 153 3.69 11.61 3.27
C PRO A 153 4.48 11.07 2.06
N TRP A 154 5.51 11.77 1.59
CA TRP A 154 6.24 11.34 0.39
C TRP A 154 6.89 9.96 0.47
N PRO A 155 7.40 9.47 1.63
CA PRO A 155 8.01 8.14 1.68
C PRO A 155 7.01 7.01 1.40
N SER A 156 5.76 7.13 1.84
CA SER A 156 4.73 6.13 1.53
C SER A 156 4.31 6.20 0.07
N ILE A 157 4.19 7.40 -0.51
CA ILE A 157 3.93 7.60 -1.95
C ILE A 157 4.99 6.90 -2.80
N VAL A 158 6.28 7.09 -2.47
CA VAL A 158 7.37 6.45 -3.21
C VAL A 158 7.36 4.94 -3.00
N ALA A 159 7.16 4.44 -1.77
CA ALA A 159 7.09 3.01 -1.50
C ALA A 159 5.94 2.33 -2.24
N HIS A 160 4.78 3.00 -2.32
CA HIS A 160 3.62 2.55 -3.05
C HIS A 160 3.87 2.54 -4.57
N GLY A 161 4.41 3.64 -5.13
CA GLY A 161 4.79 3.70 -6.54
C GLY A 161 5.79 2.60 -6.94
N LEU A 162 6.77 2.31 -6.09
CA LEU A 162 7.72 1.21 -6.29
C LEU A 162 7.02 -0.15 -6.27
N ALA A 163 6.11 -0.40 -5.32
CA ALA A 163 5.35 -1.65 -5.28
C ALA A 163 4.52 -1.85 -6.56
N ASN A 164 3.83 -0.81 -7.03
CA ASN A 164 3.04 -0.89 -8.26
C ASN A 164 3.91 -1.09 -9.50
N THR A 165 5.08 -0.45 -9.53
CA THR A 165 6.10 -0.68 -10.58
C THR A 165 6.56 -2.14 -10.58
N THR A 166 6.83 -2.71 -9.41
CA THR A 166 7.21 -4.12 -9.27
C THR A 166 6.12 -5.05 -9.78
N ILE A 167 4.85 -4.80 -9.44
CA ILE A 167 3.72 -5.58 -9.94
C ILE A 167 3.65 -5.51 -11.47
N TYR A 168 3.79 -4.32 -12.06
CA TYR A 168 3.83 -4.15 -13.51
C TYR A 168 4.96 -4.98 -14.14
N ILE A 169 6.19 -4.85 -13.64
CA ILE A 169 7.35 -5.59 -14.17
C ILE A 169 7.14 -7.10 -14.08
N LEU A 170 6.67 -7.60 -12.93
CA LEU A 170 6.38 -9.02 -12.74
C LEU A 170 5.31 -9.51 -13.72
N ALA A 171 4.24 -8.73 -13.94
CA ALA A 171 3.22 -9.07 -14.93
C ALA A 171 3.80 -9.17 -16.35
N GLN A 172 4.71 -8.27 -16.75
CA GLN A 172 5.36 -8.36 -18.06
C GLN A 172 6.28 -9.58 -18.17
N LEU A 173 7.03 -9.91 -17.11
CA LEU A 173 7.88 -11.10 -17.10
C LEU A 173 7.05 -12.38 -17.26
N LEU A 174 5.94 -12.49 -16.52
CA LEU A 174 5.02 -13.63 -16.62
C LEU A 174 4.43 -13.80 -18.03
N LYS A 175 4.16 -12.69 -18.73
CA LYS A 175 3.73 -12.72 -20.15
C LYS A 175 4.82 -13.22 -21.09
N ILE A 176 6.04 -12.73 -20.92
CA ILE A 176 7.18 -13.12 -21.77
C ILE A 176 7.45 -14.63 -21.66
N ILE A 177 7.27 -15.22 -20.47
CA ILE A 177 7.46 -16.66 -20.25
C ILE A 177 6.18 -17.49 -20.50
N GLY A 178 5.11 -16.88 -21.00
CA GLY A 178 3.88 -17.56 -21.43
C GLY A 178 2.98 -18.07 -20.30
N LEU A 179 3.09 -17.52 -19.09
CA LEU A 179 2.26 -17.92 -17.95
C LEU A 179 0.95 -17.13 -17.82
N ILE A 180 0.87 -15.94 -18.44
CA ILE A 180 -0.35 -15.11 -18.55
C ILE A 180 -0.37 -14.39 -19.90
#